data_AF-A0A8J3NM77-F1
#
_entry.id   AF-A0A8J3NM77-F1
#
_cell.length_a   1.000
_cell.length_b   1.000
_cell.length_c   1.000
_cell.angle_alpha   90.00
_cell.angle_beta   90.00
_cell.angle_gamma   90.00
#
_symmetry.space_group_name_H-M   'P 1'
#
loop_
_entity.id
_entity.type
_entity.pdbx_description
1 polymer ?
#
loop_
_entity_poly.entity_id
_entity_poly.type
_entity_poly.pdbx_seq_one_letter_code
_entity_poly.pdbx_strand_id
1 'polypeptide(L)'
;MLSVREARRFLGDGPISLAALSRLERRAFPVSIRDLATVRRHDLTGRVAAGDVACTYTVTVYSTGAWYITGDVHDSGDFFGDSFVLDFLLDQVHGVGKRFTGELGAGDGTRITDQGVDPWIRDNFASLTRLKATIQVTPDVASIVEAVLLVLVVAAVVSFFAGPGKVEARQCTDRPFDNHDQCVEFHKVGE
;
A
#
# COMPACT_ATOMS: atom_id res chain seq x y z
N MET A 1 8.53 32.29 46.63
CA MET A 1 7.90 33.44 45.94
C MET A 1 8.12 33.23 44.44
N LEU A 2 7.11 32.76 43.71
CA LEU A 2 7.19 32.48 42.27
C LEU A 2 6.75 33.73 41.51
N SER A 3 7.63 34.29 40.68
CA SER A 3 7.35 35.43 39.80
C SER A 3 7.10 34.91 38.39
N VAL A 4 5.88 35.06 37.90
CA VAL A 4 5.52 34.81 36.49
C VAL A 4 5.85 36.08 35.72
N ARG A 5 6.88 36.03 34.85
CA ARG A 5 7.39 37.21 34.15
C ARG A 5 6.76 37.50 32.79
N GLU A 6 6.07 36.56 32.16
CA GLU A 6 5.40 36.83 30.87
C GLU A 6 4.26 35.84 30.63
N ALA A 7 3.08 36.39 30.31
CA ALA A 7 1.96 35.63 29.76
C ALA A 7 1.93 35.89 28.25
N ARG A 8 2.39 34.94 27.43
CA ARG A 8 2.22 35.02 25.98
C ARG A 8 0.96 34.29 25.58
N ARG A 9 0.07 34.99 24.88
CA ARG A 9 -1.06 34.39 24.17
C ARG A 9 -0.50 33.61 22.98
N PHE A 10 -0.73 32.30 22.98
CA PHE A 10 -0.50 31.47 21.80
C PHE A 10 -1.67 31.70 20.84
N LEU A 11 -1.41 32.49 19.79
CA LEU A 11 -2.26 32.57 18.60
C LEU A 11 -1.53 31.76 17.53
N GLY A 12 -1.85 30.48 17.42
CA GLY A 12 -1.31 29.61 16.39
C GLY A 12 -2.41 28.74 15.80
N ASP A 13 -2.53 28.72 14.48
CA ASP A 13 -3.58 28.02 13.72
C ASP A 13 -3.38 26.50 13.62
N GLY A 14 -2.66 25.90 14.57
CA GLY A 14 -2.39 24.46 14.61
C GLY A 14 -3.05 23.80 15.81
N PRO A 15 -3.70 22.63 15.66
CA PRO A 15 -4.31 21.93 16.79
C PRO A 15 -3.21 21.27 17.63
N ILE A 16 -2.63 22.02 18.57
CA ILE A 16 -2.01 21.40 19.74
C ILE A 16 -3.16 20.69 20.45
N SER A 17 -3.21 19.36 20.37
CA SER A 17 -4.32 18.61 20.96
C SER A 17 -4.40 18.91 22.46
N LEU A 18 -5.60 19.21 22.96
CA LEU A 18 -5.85 19.36 24.40
C LEU A 18 -5.42 18.10 25.18
N ALA A 19 -5.38 16.95 24.52
CA ALA A 19 -4.81 15.71 25.04
C ALA A 19 -3.28 15.79 25.27
N ALA A 20 -2.53 16.49 24.42
CA ALA A 20 -1.10 16.74 24.62
C ALA A 20 -0.86 17.75 25.75
N LEU A 21 -1.70 18.79 25.86
CA LEU A 21 -1.66 19.78 26.95
C LEU A 21 -2.00 19.17 28.32
N SER A 22 -3.05 18.36 28.41
CA SER A 22 -3.45 17.69 29.67
C SER A 22 -2.45 16.63 30.15
N ARG A 23 -1.67 16.04 29.23
CA ARG A 23 -0.56 15.13 29.58
C ARG A 23 0.66 15.88 30.11
N LEU A 24 0.82 17.16 29.78
CA LEU A 24 1.86 18.02 30.34
C LEU A 24 1.51 18.45 31.77
N GLU A 25 0.26 18.84 32.06
CA GLU A 25 -0.15 19.27 33.41
C GLU A 25 0.01 18.20 34.51
N ARG A 26 -0.06 16.91 34.17
CA ARG A 26 0.02 15.82 35.17
C ARG A 26 1.44 15.41 35.55
N ARG A 27 2.50 16.03 34.99
CA ARG A 27 3.88 15.75 35.39
C ARG A 27 4.39 16.87 36.31
N ALA A 28 5.06 16.47 37.39
CA ALA A 28 5.91 17.37 38.15
C ALA A 28 7.02 17.87 37.21
N PHE A 29 6.86 19.08 36.68
CA PHE A 29 7.82 19.72 35.79
C PHE A 29 9.17 19.90 36.53
N PRO A 30 10.28 19.63 35.82
CA PRO A 30 10.84 20.70 35.02
C PRO A 30 11.27 20.19 33.64
N VAL A 31 10.33 20.00 32.73
CA VAL A 31 10.67 20.10 31.30
C VAL A 31 10.62 21.58 30.97
N SER A 32 11.78 22.23 30.83
CA SER A 32 11.78 23.64 30.47
C SER A 32 11.07 23.77 29.11
N ILE A 33 10.14 24.73 28.96
CA ILE A 33 9.49 25.01 27.67
C ILE A 33 10.55 25.40 26.61
N ARG A 34 11.76 25.79 27.05
CA ARG A 34 12.95 25.96 26.20
C ARG A 34 13.39 24.67 25.49
N ASP A 35 13.19 23.50 26.08
CA ASP A 35 13.57 22.21 25.48
C ASP A 35 12.61 21.80 24.35
N LEU A 36 11.38 22.33 24.34
CA LEU A 36 10.46 22.20 23.20
C LEU A 36 10.83 23.15 22.04
N ALA A 37 11.69 24.14 22.25
CA ALA A 37 12.00 25.17 21.27
C ALA A 37 13.04 24.76 20.21
N THR A 38 13.66 23.57 20.32
CA THR A 38 14.67 23.11 19.36
C THR A 38 14.47 21.65 18.92
N VAL A 39 13.21 21.24 18.70
CA VAL A 39 12.97 19.98 17.98
C VAL A 39 13.44 20.18 16.54
N ARG A 40 14.53 19.50 16.16
CA ARG A 40 15.03 19.49 14.79
C ARG A 40 14.27 18.45 13.98
N ARG A 41 14.14 18.67 12.67
CA ARG A 41 13.50 17.72 11.75
C ARG A 41 14.36 17.44 10.53
N HIS A 42 14.27 16.22 10.03
CA HIS A 42 14.76 15.82 8.72
C HIS A 42 13.59 15.32 7.89
N ASP A 43 13.38 15.94 6.73
CA ASP A 43 12.40 15.52 5.74
C ASP A 43 13.15 14.77 4.63
N LEU A 44 12.89 13.46 4.52
CA LEU A 44 13.52 12.55 3.56
C LEU A 44 12.48 12.17 2.52
N THR A 45 12.54 12.81 1.36
CA THR A 45 11.62 12.58 0.25
C THR A 45 12.30 11.75 -0.84
N GLY A 46 11.51 11.02 -1.60
CA GLY A 46 12.05 10.24 -2.71
C GLY A 46 10.99 9.51 -3.50
N ARG A 47 11.47 8.75 -4.49
CA ARG A 47 10.65 7.88 -5.33
C ARG A 47 11.38 6.55 -5.53
N VAL A 48 10.64 5.46 -5.42
CA VAL A 48 11.10 4.11 -5.77
C VAL A 48 10.10 3.49 -6.75
N ALA A 49 10.59 2.64 -7.64
CA ALA A 49 9.74 1.92 -8.59
C ALA A 49 10.34 0.55 -8.87
N ALA A 50 9.46 -0.43 -9.14
CA ALA A 50 9.83 -1.74 -9.66
C ALA A 50 8.67 -2.24 -10.53
N GLY A 51 8.97 -2.69 -11.74
CA GLY A 51 7.92 -2.98 -12.72
C GLY A 51 7.06 -1.74 -12.99
N ASP A 52 5.75 -1.93 -12.98
CA ASP A 52 4.76 -0.88 -13.25
C ASP A 52 4.28 -0.15 -11.98
N VAL A 53 4.72 -0.61 -10.79
CA VAL A 53 4.41 0.02 -9.51
C VAL A 53 5.49 1.03 -9.12
N ALA A 54 5.06 2.27 -8.86
CA ALA A 54 5.90 3.33 -8.34
C ALA A 54 5.35 3.90 -7.03
N CYS A 55 6.24 4.22 -6.08
CA CYS A 55 5.90 4.90 -4.84
C CYS A 55 6.68 6.21 -4.71
N THR A 56 5.96 7.31 -4.48
CA THR A 56 6.54 8.59 -4.06
C THR A 56 6.31 8.76 -2.58
N TYR A 57 7.33 9.08 -1.80
CA TYR A 57 7.25 9.08 -0.34
C TYR A 57 7.90 10.30 0.30
N THR A 58 7.46 10.57 1.53
CA THR A 58 8.05 11.53 2.47
C THR A 58 8.14 10.88 3.84
N VAL A 59 9.35 10.81 4.38
CA VAL A 59 9.64 10.37 5.75
C VAL A 59 10.15 11.56 6.55
N THR A 60 9.39 11.99 7.54
CA THR A 60 9.79 13.05 8.46
C THR A 60 10.26 12.42 9.76
N VAL A 61 11.46 12.78 10.18
CA VAL A 61 12.08 12.32 11.43
C VAL A 61 12.38 13.51 12.32
N TYR A 62 12.09 13.39 13.61
CA TYR A 62 12.32 14.43 14.60
C TYR A 62 13.42 14.05 15.58
N SER A 63 14.14 15.05 16.10
CA SER A 63 15.20 14.85 17.10
C SER A 63 14.72 14.28 18.43
N THR A 64 13.40 14.15 18.62
CA THR A 64 12.78 13.49 19.78
C THR A 64 12.70 11.97 19.63
N GLY A 65 13.01 11.43 18.45
CA GLY A 65 12.82 10.02 18.10
C GLY A 65 11.48 9.74 17.41
N ALA A 66 10.60 10.74 17.31
CA ALA A 66 9.35 10.59 16.57
C ALA A 66 9.62 10.54 15.06
N TRP A 67 8.85 9.73 14.34
CA TRP A 67 8.92 9.63 12.89
C TRP A 67 7.52 9.48 12.28
N TYR A 68 7.40 9.92 11.03
CA TYR A 68 6.18 9.90 10.25
C TYR A 68 6.52 9.53 8.81
N ILE A 69 5.84 8.53 8.26
CA ILE A 69 6.01 8.07 6.88
C ILE A 69 4.69 8.30 6.14
N THR A 70 4.80 8.91 4.97
CA THR A 70 3.72 8.95 3.97
C THR A 70 4.27 8.51 2.63
N GLY A 71 3.45 7.81 1.87
CA GLY A 71 3.76 7.50 0.48
C GLY A 71 2.51 7.26 -0.31
N ASP A 72 2.54 7.66 -1.57
CA ASP A 72 1.51 7.38 -2.55
C ASP A 72 2.11 6.34 -3.51
N VAL A 73 1.51 5.14 -3.52
CA VAL A 73 1.88 4.01 -4.38
C VAL A 73 0.87 3.96 -5.52
N HIS A 74 1.35 3.81 -6.74
CA HIS A 74 0.51 3.74 -7.93
C HIS A 74 1.03 2.65 -8.85
N ASP A 75 0.11 1.83 -9.33
CA ASP A 75 0.36 0.89 -10.40
C ASP A 75 -0.05 1.53 -11.72
N SER A 76 0.89 1.57 -12.67
CA SER A 76 0.67 2.08 -14.03
C SER A 76 0.43 0.97 -15.04
N GLY A 77 0.36 -0.28 -14.59
CA GLY A 77 0.05 -1.45 -15.40
C GLY A 77 -1.39 -1.44 -15.88
N ASP A 78 -1.58 -1.79 -17.15
CA ASP A 78 -2.90 -1.86 -17.78
C ASP A 78 -3.62 -3.20 -17.51
N PHE A 79 -2.88 -4.21 -17.03
CA PHE A 79 -3.37 -5.59 -16.93
C PHE A 79 -2.91 -6.25 -15.62
N PHE A 80 -3.86 -6.85 -14.91
CA PHE A 80 -3.68 -7.61 -13.65
C PHE A 80 -3.30 -6.77 -12.43
N GLY A 81 -3.52 -7.35 -11.24
CA GLY A 81 -3.13 -6.74 -9.99
C GLY A 81 -1.72 -7.16 -9.56
N ASP A 82 -1.01 -6.23 -8.95
CA ASP A 82 0.35 -6.41 -8.45
C ASP A 82 0.38 -6.38 -6.91
N SER A 83 1.06 -7.35 -6.32
CA SER A 83 1.40 -7.32 -4.89
C SER A 83 2.73 -6.61 -4.70
N PHE A 84 2.81 -5.71 -3.73
CA PHE A 84 4.04 -4.97 -3.43
C PHE A 84 4.49 -5.10 -1.98
N VAL A 85 5.80 -5.05 -1.79
CA VAL A 85 6.48 -4.91 -0.50
C VAL A 85 7.36 -3.67 -0.56
N LEU A 86 7.09 -2.71 0.32
CA LEU A 86 7.82 -1.46 0.47
C LEU A 86 8.58 -1.44 1.79
N ASP A 87 9.89 -1.31 1.72
CA ASP A 87 10.77 -1.20 2.89
C ASP A 87 11.36 0.21 2.97
N PHE A 88 11.11 0.91 4.06
CA PHE A 88 11.75 2.18 4.42
C PHE A 88 12.70 1.95 5.58
N LEU A 89 14.01 1.91 5.30
CA LEU A 89 15.04 1.67 6.30
C LEU A 89 15.79 2.98 6.59
N LEU A 90 15.64 3.47 7.82
CA LEU A 90 16.42 4.58 8.35
C LEU A 90 17.82 4.11 8.78
N ASP A 91 17.91 2.89 9.31
CA ASP A 91 19.17 2.22 9.58
C ASP A 91 19.08 0.71 9.37
N GLN A 92 19.89 0.20 8.44
CA GLN A 92 19.86 -1.22 8.07
C GLN A 92 20.53 -2.11 9.14
N VAL A 93 21.50 -1.59 9.89
CA VAL A 93 22.28 -2.40 10.85
C VAL A 93 21.45 -2.72 12.10
N HIS A 94 20.66 -1.75 12.56
CA HIS A 94 19.81 -1.88 13.75
C HIS A 94 18.35 -2.21 13.42
N GLY A 95 18.02 -2.39 12.13
CA GLY A 95 16.67 -2.73 11.69
C GLY A 95 15.64 -1.62 11.91
N VAL A 96 16.08 -0.37 11.99
CA VAL A 96 15.20 0.78 12.22
C VAL A 96 14.56 1.17 10.90
N GLY A 97 13.24 1.03 10.84
CA GLY A 97 12.49 1.28 9.63
C GLY A 97 11.08 0.71 9.68
N LYS A 98 10.42 0.69 8.53
CA LYS A 98 9.07 0.14 8.39
C LYS A 98 8.93 -0.61 7.08
N ARG A 99 8.32 -1.79 7.17
CA ARG A 99 7.84 -2.58 6.04
C ARG A 99 6.34 -2.37 5.86
N PHE A 100 5.93 -2.14 4.63
CA PHE A 100 4.55 -2.12 4.17
C PHE A 100 4.35 -3.21 3.12
N THR A 101 3.19 -3.83 3.14
CA THR A 101 2.76 -4.79 2.14
C THR A 101 1.37 -4.41 1.69
N GLY A 102 1.07 -4.59 0.42
CA GLY A 102 -0.25 -4.33 -0.13
C GLY A 102 -0.43 -4.96 -1.49
N GLU A 103 -1.65 -4.86 -1.98
CA GLU A 103 -2.08 -5.32 -3.29
C GLU A 103 -2.70 -4.12 -4.02
N LEU A 104 -2.39 -3.98 -5.29
CA LEU A 104 -2.94 -2.96 -6.18
C LEU A 104 -3.59 -3.65 -7.37
N GLY A 105 -4.74 -3.16 -7.81
CA GLY A 105 -5.28 -3.52 -9.13
C GLY A 105 -4.58 -2.72 -10.24
N ALA A 106 -4.78 -3.15 -11.48
CA ALA A 106 -4.33 -2.42 -12.67
C ALA A 106 -4.84 -0.96 -12.64
N GLY A 107 -3.92 -0.01 -12.76
CA GLY A 107 -4.22 1.43 -12.73
C GLY A 107 -4.63 2.00 -11.38
N ASP A 108 -4.65 1.21 -10.30
CA ASP A 108 -5.04 1.69 -8.98
C ASP A 108 -3.90 2.39 -8.23
N GLY A 109 -4.26 3.08 -7.16
CA GLY A 109 -3.31 3.68 -6.24
C GLY A 109 -3.74 3.52 -4.80
N THR A 110 -2.75 3.47 -3.91
CA THR A 110 -2.98 3.44 -2.47
C THR A 110 -2.05 4.39 -1.76
N ARG A 111 -2.54 4.97 -0.66
CA ARG A 111 -1.74 5.84 0.20
C ARG A 111 -1.36 5.08 1.46
N ILE A 112 -0.07 5.02 1.72
CA ILE A 112 0.47 4.48 2.96
C ILE A 112 0.77 5.63 3.92
N THR A 113 0.38 5.46 5.18
CA THR A 113 0.69 6.39 6.26
C THR A 113 1.02 5.61 7.51
N ASP A 114 2.12 5.93 8.19
CA ASP A 114 2.42 5.37 9.50
C ASP A 114 3.24 6.34 10.34
N GLN A 115 3.24 6.13 11.65
CA GLN A 115 3.96 6.97 12.59
C GLN A 115 4.41 6.19 13.81
N GLY A 116 5.50 6.63 14.42
CA GLY A 116 6.03 5.98 15.59
C GLY A 116 7.03 6.84 16.35
N VAL A 117 7.57 6.26 17.42
CA VAL A 117 8.64 6.85 18.22
C VAL A 117 9.67 5.76 18.49
N ASP A 118 10.92 6.02 18.13
CA ASP A 118 12.04 5.10 18.34
C ASP A 118 13.18 5.81 19.11
N PRO A 119 13.61 5.28 20.27
CA PRO A 119 14.75 5.82 21.02
C PRO A 119 16.05 5.83 20.21
N TRP A 120 16.29 4.85 19.34
CA TRP A 120 17.50 4.77 18.53
C TRP A 120 17.62 5.98 17.60
N ILE A 121 16.50 6.42 17.01
CA ILE A 121 16.43 7.63 16.17
C ILE A 121 16.79 8.86 16.98
N ARG A 122 16.27 8.99 18.21
CA ARG A 122 16.57 10.13 19.08
C ARG A 122 18.06 10.22 19.36
N ASP A 123 18.67 9.09 19.69
CA ASP A 123 20.06 9.02 20.13
C ASP A 123 21.04 9.16 18.93
N ASN A 124 20.59 8.86 17.71
CA ASN A 124 21.37 8.92 16.48
C ASN A 124 20.86 9.95 15.47
N PHE A 125 20.05 10.93 15.90
CA PHE A 125 19.36 11.84 14.98
C PHE A 125 20.31 12.57 14.02
N ALA A 126 21.49 12.96 14.50
CA ALA A 126 22.47 13.68 13.69
C ALA A 126 23.12 12.85 12.57
N SER A 127 23.11 11.52 12.66
CA SER A 127 23.65 10.64 11.62
C SER A 127 22.61 10.25 10.56
N LEU A 128 21.32 10.48 10.84
CA LEU A 128 20.21 10.21 9.92
C LEU A 128 20.15 11.24 8.79
N THR A 129 20.98 11.01 7.77
CA THR A 129 21.08 11.89 6.60
C THR A 129 20.46 11.29 5.35
N ARG A 130 20.17 9.98 5.35
CA ARG A 130 19.67 9.25 4.20
C ARG A 130 18.67 8.19 4.64
N LEU A 131 17.70 7.93 3.77
CA LEU A 131 16.77 6.82 3.87
C LEU A 131 17.09 5.83 2.74
N LYS A 132 17.11 4.54 3.05
CA LYS A 132 17.09 3.49 2.04
C LYS A 132 15.66 3.02 1.86
N ALA A 133 15.07 3.37 0.72
CA ALA A 133 13.76 2.87 0.31
C ALA A 133 13.94 1.79 -0.76
N THR A 134 13.23 0.68 -0.63
CA THR A 134 13.20 -0.39 -1.64
C THR A 134 11.77 -0.86 -1.86
N ILE A 135 11.43 -1.14 -3.11
CA ILE A 135 10.15 -1.73 -3.50
C ILE A 135 10.40 -3.06 -4.21
N GLN A 136 9.63 -4.07 -3.86
CA GLN A 136 9.58 -5.37 -4.52
C GLN A 136 8.15 -5.60 -4.97
N VAL A 137 7.98 -6.02 -6.21
CA VAL A 137 6.67 -6.29 -6.79
C VAL A 137 6.62 -7.75 -7.24
N THR A 138 5.52 -8.42 -6.93
CA THR A 138 5.25 -9.78 -7.37
C THR A 138 3.97 -9.76 -8.18
N PRO A 139 4.00 -10.11 -9.48
CA PRO A 139 2.81 -10.16 -10.29
C PRO A 139 1.91 -11.30 -9.85
N ASP A 140 0.60 -11.10 -9.89
CA ASP A 140 -0.37 -12.18 -9.65
C ASP A 140 -0.42 -13.13 -10.85
N VAL A 141 0.39 -14.18 -10.81
CA VAL A 141 0.48 -15.19 -11.88
C VAL A 141 -0.83 -15.98 -12.03
N ALA A 142 -1.64 -16.11 -10.98
CA ALA A 142 -2.87 -16.90 -11.03
C ALA A 142 -3.93 -16.23 -11.92
N SER A 143 -4.13 -14.92 -11.78
CA SER A 143 -5.06 -14.17 -12.63
C SER A 143 -4.61 -14.10 -14.09
N ILE A 144 -3.30 -14.07 -14.36
CA ILE A 144 -2.75 -14.16 -15.73
C ILE A 144 -3.18 -15.48 -16.40
N VAL A 145 -3.08 -16.61 -15.70
CA VAL A 145 -3.45 -17.92 -16.25
C VAL A 145 -4.95 -18.02 -16.49
N GLU A 146 -5.79 -17.53 -15.56
CA GLU A 146 -7.24 -17.56 -15.71
C GLU A 146 -7.72 -16.72 -16.90
N ALA A 147 -7.16 -15.52 -17.09
CA ALA A 147 -7.53 -14.66 -18.21
C ALA A 147 -7.15 -15.27 -19.57
N VAL A 148 -5.96 -15.88 -19.69
CA VAL A 148 -5.55 -16.58 -20.91
C VAL A 148 -6.46 -17.77 -21.19
N LEU A 149 -6.82 -18.55 -20.16
CA LEU A 149 -7.72 -19.68 -20.29
C LEU A 149 -9.11 -19.22 -20.76
N LEU A 150 -9.65 -18.14 -20.19
CA LEU A 150 -10.94 -17.58 -20.59
C LEU A 150 -10.94 -17.15 -22.06
N VAL A 151 -9.91 -16.41 -22.49
CA VAL A 151 -9.77 -15.96 -23.88
C VAL A 151 -9.70 -17.15 -24.84
N LEU A 152 -8.95 -18.20 -24.48
CA LEU A 152 -8.87 -19.42 -25.28
C LEU A 152 -10.21 -20.17 -25.35
N VAL A 153 -10.94 -20.26 -24.24
CA VAL A 153 -12.26 -20.90 -24.21
C VAL A 153 -13.27 -20.11 -25.05
N VAL A 154 -13.32 -18.79 -24.90
CA VAL A 154 -14.21 -17.93 -25.71
C VAL A 154 -13.82 -18.01 -27.19
N ALA A 155 -12.53 -17.95 -27.52
CA ALA A 155 -12.07 -18.09 -28.90
C ALA A 155 -12.42 -19.47 -29.49
N ALA A 156 -12.28 -20.55 -28.72
CA ALA A 156 -12.64 -21.90 -29.15
C ALA A 156 -14.16 -22.06 -29.37
N VAL A 157 -14.99 -21.52 -28.46
CA VAL A 157 -16.44 -21.51 -28.59
C VAL A 157 -16.85 -20.71 -29.83
N VAL A 158 -16.37 -19.46 -29.98
CA VAL A 158 -16.72 -18.61 -31.12
C VAL A 158 -16.27 -19.23 -32.44
N SER A 159 -15.06 -19.79 -32.52
CA SER A 159 -14.58 -20.45 -33.74
C SER A 159 -15.31 -21.77 -34.05
N PHE A 160 -15.79 -22.48 -33.02
CA PHE A 160 -16.69 -23.62 -33.20
C PHE A 160 -18.05 -23.21 -33.77
N PHE A 161 -18.63 -22.10 -33.31
CA PHE A 161 -19.93 -21.58 -33.75
C PHE A 161 -19.89 -20.69 -35.02
N ALA A 162 -18.73 -20.17 -35.42
CA ALA A 162 -18.57 -19.31 -36.59
C ALA A 162 -18.23 -20.05 -37.90
N GLY A 163 -18.07 -21.37 -37.87
CA GLY A 163 -17.90 -22.17 -39.09
C GLY A 163 -19.20 -22.30 -39.89
N PRO A 164 -19.17 -22.39 -41.24
CA PRO A 164 -20.35 -22.65 -42.05
C PRO A 164 -20.81 -24.10 -41.83
N GLY A 165 -21.66 -24.32 -40.83
CA GLY A 165 -22.26 -25.61 -40.52
C GLY A 165 -23.50 -25.38 -39.66
N LYS A 166 -24.58 -26.12 -39.94
CA LYS A 166 -25.78 -26.06 -39.11
C LYS A 166 -25.46 -26.76 -37.80
N VAL A 167 -25.58 -26.06 -36.67
CA VAL A 167 -25.42 -26.70 -35.36
C VAL A 167 -26.80 -27.20 -34.92
N GLU A 168 -26.93 -28.52 -34.73
CA GLU A 168 -28.13 -29.12 -34.13
C GLU A 168 -27.87 -29.39 -32.64
N ALA A 169 -28.81 -28.96 -31.80
CA ALA A 169 -28.86 -29.34 -30.40
C ALA A 169 -29.61 -30.68 -30.30
N ARG A 170 -28.97 -31.74 -29.80
CA ARG A 170 -29.59 -33.04 -29.55
C ARG A 170 -29.60 -33.37 -28.07
N GLN A 171 -30.62 -34.12 -27.64
CA GLN A 171 -30.71 -34.62 -26.27
C GLN A 171 -29.78 -35.83 -26.11
N CYS A 172 -28.96 -35.84 -25.05
CA CYS A 172 -27.98 -36.90 -24.79
C CYS A 172 -28.66 -38.26 -24.67
N THR A 173 -28.23 -39.25 -25.45
CA THR A 173 -28.89 -40.58 -25.53
C THR A 173 -28.26 -41.63 -24.61
N ASP A 174 -26.98 -41.47 -24.22
CA ASP A 174 -26.18 -42.52 -23.57
C ASP A 174 -25.63 -42.18 -22.18
N ARG A 175 -26.14 -41.17 -21.49
CA ARG A 175 -25.75 -40.87 -20.09
C ARG A 175 -26.97 -40.82 -19.16
N PRO A 176 -26.91 -41.45 -17.97
CA PRO A 176 -27.99 -41.34 -17.00
C PRO A 176 -28.14 -39.87 -16.59
N PHE A 177 -29.37 -39.36 -16.73
CA PHE A 177 -29.75 -37.99 -16.38
C PHE A 177 -29.41 -37.71 -14.91
N ASP A 178 -28.74 -36.59 -14.65
CA ASP A 178 -28.69 -36.02 -13.29
C ASP A 178 -29.93 -35.14 -13.07
N ASN A 179 -30.27 -34.87 -11.81
CA ASN A 179 -31.58 -34.43 -11.26
C ASN A 179 -32.22 -33.14 -11.83
N HIS A 180 -31.73 -32.59 -12.94
CA HIS A 180 -32.29 -31.42 -13.63
C HIS A 180 -32.61 -31.67 -15.13
N ASP A 181 -32.64 -32.94 -15.57
CA ASP A 181 -33.33 -33.48 -16.75
C ASP A 181 -33.13 -32.78 -18.13
N GLN A 182 -32.08 -31.98 -18.30
CA GLN A 182 -31.73 -31.43 -19.62
C GLN A 182 -30.22 -31.52 -19.87
N CYS A 183 -29.79 -32.65 -20.46
CA CYS A 183 -28.50 -32.76 -21.12
C CYS A 183 -28.69 -32.45 -22.61
N VAL A 184 -28.13 -31.33 -23.06
CA VAL A 184 -28.15 -30.89 -24.46
C VAL A 184 -26.73 -30.95 -24.99
N GLU A 185 -26.50 -31.77 -26.01
CA GLU A 185 -25.23 -31.90 -26.72
C GLU A 185 -25.34 -31.17 -28.06
N PHE A 186 -24.42 -30.24 -28.31
CA PHE A 186 -24.39 -29.45 -29.54
C PHE A 186 -23.45 -30.11 -30.55
N HIS A 187 -24.02 -30.66 -31.61
CA HIS A 187 -23.28 -31.30 -32.69
C HIS A 187 -23.21 -30.37 -33.89
N LYS A 188 -22.00 -30.20 -34.45
CA LYS A 188 -21.83 -29.51 -35.72
C LYS A 188 -22.26 -30.44 -36.85
N VAL A 189 -23.29 -30.06 -37.60
CA VAL A 189 -23.79 -30.79 -38.77
C VAL A 189 -23.40 -30.05 -40.05
N GLY A 190 -22.56 -30.68 -40.88
CA GLY A 190 -22.24 -30.25 -42.25
C GLY A 190 -21.03 -31.04 -42.79
N GLU A 191 -20.94 -31.42 -44.06
CA GLU A 191 -21.83 -31.30 -45.23
C GLU A 191 -22.57 -32.61 -45.55
#